data_AF-A0A7V5PGQ2-F1
#
_entry.id   AF-A0A7V5PGQ2-F1
#
_cell.length_a   1.000
_cell.length_b   1.000
_cell.length_c   1.000
_cell.angle_alpha   90.00
_cell.angle_beta   90.00
_cell.angle_gamma   90.00
#
_symmetry.space_group_name_H-M   'P 1'
#
loop_
_entity.id
_entity.type
_entity.pdbx_description
1 polymer ?
#
loop_
_entity_poly.entity_id
_entity_poly.type
_entity_poly.pdbx_seq_one_letter_code
_entity_poly.pdbx_strand_id
1 'polypeptide(L)'
;MKKVLFFALLAVLLAGFLTWWLAPDVPQTRQVQDLPWQVRPLPDGGSEVFGIRLGETTLDQASRHLGHVPEFAVFVGEQGP
;
A
#
# COMPACT_ATOMS: atom_id res chain seq x y z
N MET A 1 7.07 32.50 -40.50
CA MET A 1 7.41 31.15 -40.01
C MET A 1 7.91 31.14 -38.56
N LYS A 2 8.91 31.96 -38.18
CA LYS A 2 9.44 32.04 -36.80
C LYS A 2 8.42 32.41 -35.71
N LYS A 3 7.46 33.31 -36.01
CA LYS A 3 6.35 33.65 -35.10
C LYS A 3 5.38 32.48 -34.89
N VAL A 4 5.06 31.75 -35.97
CA VAL A 4 4.20 30.57 -35.91
C VAL A 4 4.85 29.47 -35.07
N LEU A 5 6.17 29.27 -35.24
CA LEU A 5 6.94 28.33 -34.42
C LEU A 5 6.92 28.72 -32.93
N PHE A 6 7.03 30.03 -32.63
CA PHE A 6 6.97 30.53 -31.26
C PHE A 6 5.61 30.32 -30.61
N PHE A 7 4.50 30.64 -31.30
CA PHE A 7 3.16 30.40 -30.78
C PHE A 7 2.84 28.92 -30.64
N ALA A 8 3.32 28.07 -31.55
CA ALA A 8 3.19 26.62 -31.43
C ALA A 8 3.93 26.08 -30.19
N LEU A 9 5.16 26.54 -29.93
CA LEU A 9 5.92 26.17 -28.75
C LEU A 9 5.22 26.63 -27.45
N LEU A 10 4.69 27.85 -27.45
CA LEU A 10 3.97 28.41 -26.31
C LEU A 10 2.68 27.63 -26.03
N ALA A 11 1.95 27.23 -27.06
CA ALA A 11 0.74 26.42 -26.91
C ALA A 11 1.03 25.04 -26.31
N VAL A 12 2.14 24.40 -26.71
CA VAL A 12 2.57 23.10 -26.15
C VAL A 12 2.93 23.23 -24.67
N LEU A 13 3.69 24.28 -24.30
CA LEU A 13 4.03 24.54 -22.91
C LEU A 13 2.80 24.83 -22.05
N LEU A 14 1.86 25.62 -22.58
CA LEU A 14 0.63 25.95 -21.88
C LEU A 14 -0.26 24.72 -21.69
N ALA A 15 -0.38 23.87 -22.72
CA ALA A 15 -1.11 22.62 -22.64
C ALA A 15 -0.50 21.68 -21.59
N GLY A 16 0.83 21.53 -21.57
CA GLY A 16 1.54 20.75 -20.56
C GLY A 16 1.29 21.27 -19.13
N PHE A 17 1.37 22.58 -18.95
CA PHE A 17 1.09 23.23 -17.67
C PHE A 17 -0.35 23.02 -17.20
N LEU A 18 -1.34 23.20 -18.08
CA LEU A 18 -2.74 22.93 -17.77
C LEU A 18 -2.96 21.46 -17.40
N THR A 19 -2.35 20.51 -18.13
CA THR A 19 -2.51 19.08 -17.79
C THR A 19 -1.92 18.72 -16.44
N TRP A 20 -0.81 19.36 -16.03
CA TRP A 20 -0.21 19.15 -14.72
C TRP A 20 -1.04 19.81 -13.60
N TRP A 21 -1.54 21.03 -13.81
CA TRP A 21 -2.34 21.73 -12.80
C TRP A 21 -3.73 21.08 -12.61
N LEU A 22 -4.36 20.59 -13.67
CA LEU A 22 -5.66 19.92 -13.58
C LEU A 22 -5.54 18.42 -13.28
N ALA A 23 -4.32 17.89 -13.12
CA ALA A 23 -4.15 16.49 -12.77
C ALA A 23 -4.79 16.23 -11.39
N PRO A 24 -5.75 15.30 -11.27
CA PRO A 24 -6.30 14.95 -9.98
C PRO A 24 -5.20 14.36 -9.10
N ASP A 25 -5.19 14.72 -7.82
CA ASP A 25 -4.39 14.02 -6.82
C ASP A 25 -4.87 12.57 -6.76
N VAL A 26 -4.15 11.69 -7.44
CA VAL A 26 -4.41 10.26 -7.37
C VAL A 26 -3.92 9.80 -6.01
N PRO A 27 -4.80 9.38 -5.08
CA PRO A 27 -4.37 8.85 -3.82
C PRO A 27 -3.43 7.68 -4.11
N GLN A 28 -2.18 7.84 -3.74
CA GLN A 28 -1.20 6.78 -3.86
C GLN A 28 -1.53 5.78 -2.76
N THR A 29 -2.37 4.80 -3.09
CA THR A 29 -2.58 3.63 -2.23
C THR A 29 -1.24 2.93 -2.09
N ARG A 30 -0.53 3.20 -0.99
CA ARG A 30 0.64 2.41 -0.63
C ARG A 30 0.16 1.00 -0.40
N GLN A 31 0.65 0.09 -1.23
CA GLN A 31 0.46 -1.33 -1.00
C GLN A 31 1.28 -1.69 0.24
N VAL A 32 0.60 -1.82 1.38
CA VAL A 32 1.26 -2.24 2.62
C VAL A 32 1.50 -3.74 2.51
N GLN A 33 2.76 -4.10 2.34
CA GLN A 33 3.22 -5.48 2.36
C GLN A 33 3.69 -5.81 3.78
N ASP A 34 3.71 -7.11 4.10
CA ASP A 34 4.28 -7.65 5.33
C ASP A 34 3.48 -7.33 6.62
N LEU A 35 2.16 -7.19 6.49
CA LEU A 35 1.30 -7.11 7.68
C LEU A 35 1.23 -8.49 8.36
N PRO A 36 1.23 -8.56 9.70
CA PRO A 36 1.21 -9.84 10.41
C PRO A 36 -0.08 -10.64 10.16
N TRP A 37 -1.20 -9.95 9.93
CA TRP A 37 -2.48 -10.55 9.53
C TRP A 37 -2.63 -10.76 8.02
N GLN A 38 -1.60 -10.46 7.22
CA GLN A 38 -1.66 -10.67 5.78
C GLN A 38 -1.77 -12.16 5.47
N VAL A 39 -2.77 -12.53 4.69
CA VAL A 39 -2.91 -13.89 4.18
C VAL A 39 -1.89 -14.11 3.08
N ARG A 40 -0.99 -15.07 3.27
CA ARG A 40 -0.02 -15.50 2.27
C ARG A 40 -0.47 -16.83 1.66
N PRO A 41 -0.93 -16.86 0.40
CA PRO A 41 -1.26 -18.11 -0.27
C PRO A 41 0.03 -18.90 -0.55
N LEU A 42 -0.05 -20.22 -0.40
CA LEU A 42 1.06 -21.14 -0.63
C LEU A 42 0.87 -21.93 -1.93
N PRO A 43 1.95 -22.42 -2.58
CA PRO A 43 1.86 -23.15 -3.86
C PRO A 43 1.07 -24.46 -3.79
N ASP A 44 0.91 -25.02 -2.60
CA ASP A 44 0.15 -26.25 -2.33
C ASP A 44 -1.36 -26.01 -2.17
N GLY A 45 -1.82 -24.76 -2.35
CA GLY A 45 -3.21 -24.36 -2.15
C GLY A 45 -3.56 -24.04 -0.68
N GLY A 46 -2.58 -24.14 0.22
CA GLY A 46 -2.70 -23.71 1.61
C GLY A 46 -2.60 -22.19 1.78
N SER A 47 -2.69 -21.75 3.02
CA SER A 47 -2.50 -20.35 3.40
C SER A 47 -1.75 -20.23 4.72
N GLU A 48 -0.94 -19.19 4.83
CA GLU A 48 -0.21 -18.81 6.03
C GLU A 48 -0.67 -17.43 6.52
N VAL A 49 -0.99 -17.31 7.81
CA VAL A 49 -1.37 -16.04 8.45
C VAL A 49 -0.69 -15.98 9.80
N PHE A 50 -0.12 -14.83 10.20
CA PHE A 50 0.68 -14.71 11.43
C PHE A 50 1.79 -15.77 11.54
N GLY A 51 2.36 -16.23 10.41
CA GLY A 51 3.36 -17.31 10.44
C GLY A 51 2.80 -18.70 10.75
N ILE A 52 1.47 -18.87 10.77
CA ILE A 52 0.77 -20.11 11.11
C ILE A 52 0.19 -20.74 9.84
N ARG A 53 0.51 -22.01 9.61
CA ARG A 53 -0.06 -22.86 8.55
C ARG A 53 -1.05 -23.85 9.16
N LEU A 54 -2.30 -23.82 8.71
CA LEU A 54 -3.35 -24.71 9.22
C LEU A 54 -3.02 -26.18 8.91
N GLY A 55 -3.18 -27.05 9.91
CA GLY A 55 -2.89 -28.49 9.78
C GLY A 55 -1.41 -28.87 9.89
N GLU A 56 -0.50 -27.90 9.87
CA GLU A 56 0.96 -28.12 9.99
C GLU A 56 1.53 -27.54 11.28
N THR A 57 1.19 -26.28 11.59
CA THR A 57 1.66 -25.62 12.81
C THR A 57 1.01 -26.25 14.03
N THR A 58 1.80 -26.69 14.99
CA THR A 58 1.29 -27.28 16.23
C THR A 58 0.73 -26.21 17.17
N LEU A 59 -0.14 -26.61 18.10
CA LEU A 59 -0.70 -25.70 19.09
C LEU A 59 0.38 -25.00 19.94
N ASP A 60 1.43 -25.72 20.34
CA ASP A 60 2.55 -25.17 21.11
C ASP A 60 3.33 -24.12 20.28
N GLN A 61 3.59 -24.40 19.00
CA GLN A 61 4.22 -23.43 18.10
C GLN A 61 3.36 -22.17 17.91
N ALA A 62 2.06 -22.35 17.65
CA ALA A 62 1.13 -21.24 17.51
C ALA A 62 1.04 -20.40 18.81
N SER A 63 0.98 -21.06 19.97
CA SER A 63 0.91 -20.39 21.27
C SER A 63 2.16 -19.54 21.56
N ARG A 64 3.35 -19.99 21.17
CA ARG A 64 4.58 -19.20 21.33
C ARG A 64 4.61 -17.99 20.38
N HIS A 65 4.08 -18.17 19.17
CA HIS A 65 4.05 -17.12 18.15
C HIS A 65 3.02 -16.02 18.47
N LEU A 66 1.84 -16.40 18.99
CA LEU A 66 0.75 -15.49 19.34
C LEU A 66 0.82 -14.99 20.79
N GLY A 67 1.49 -15.71 21.69
CA GLY A 67 1.59 -15.34 23.11
C GLY A 67 2.44 -14.09 23.38
N HIS A 68 3.14 -13.57 22.36
CA HIS A 68 3.89 -12.32 22.44
C HIS A 68 3.11 -11.12 21.85
N VAL A 69 1.81 -11.28 21.54
CA VAL A 69 1.00 -10.17 21.06
C VAL A 69 0.86 -9.14 22.20
N PRO A 70 1.30 -7.88 22.02
CA PRO A 70 1.15 -6.85 23.04
C PRO A 70 -0.33 -6.65 23.36
N GLU A 71 -0.62 -6.50 24.66
CA GLU A 71 -1.97 -6.51 25.26
C GLU A 71 -2.90 -5.39 24.76
N PHE A 72 -2.39 -4.45 23.94
CA PHE A 72 -3.14 -3.29 23.43
C PHE A 72 -2.69 -2.92 22.00
N ALA A 73 -3.62 -2.86 21.06
CA ALA A 73 -3.45 -2.16 19.80
C ALA A 73 -4.15 -0.80 19.91
N VAL A 74 -3.37 0.26 20.18
CA VAL A 74 -3.88 1.64 20.16
C VAL A 74 -3.90 2.10 18.71
N PHE A 75 -5.09 2.30 18.15
CA PHE A 75 -5.23 3.05 16.91
C PHE A 75 -5.11 4.53 17.24
N VAL A 76 -3.96 5.15 16.92
CA VAL A 76 -3.81 6.60 16.99
C VAL A 76 -4.40 7.19 15.71
N GLY A 77 -5.58 7.78 15.80
CA GLY A 77 -6.07 8.69 14.77
C GLY A 77 -5.31 10.02 14.81
N GLU A 78 -5.44 10.88 13.79
CA GLU A 78 -4.79 12.20 13.76
C GLU A 78 -5.11 13.10 14.96
N GLN A 79 -6.14 12.76 15.75
CA GLN A 79 -6.60 13.51 16.90
C GLN A 79 -6.16 12.91 18.25
N GLY A 80 -5.42 11.79 18.25
CA GLY A 80 -5.04 11.05 19.47
C GLY A 80 -6.09 10.02 19.92
N PRO A 81 -5.86 9.31 21.04
CA PRO A 81 -6.83 8.37 21.63
C PRO A 81 -8.08 9.08 22.17
#